data_AF-Q5W7E3-F1
#
_entry.id   AF-Q5W7E3-F1
#
_cell.length_a   1.000
_cell.length_b   1.000
_cell.length_c   1.000
_cell.angle_alpha   90.00
_cell.angle_beta   90.00
_cell.angle_gamma   90.00
#
_symmetry.space_group_name_H-M   'P 1'
#
loop_
_entity.id
_entity.type
_entity.pdbx_description
1 polymer ?
#
loop_
_entity_poly.entity_id
_entity_poly.type
_entity_poly.pdbx_seq_one_letter_code
_entity_poly.pdbx_strand_id
1 'polypeptide(L)'
;MPSRNDGPALLKRRSAKPFAGNLRLRRLTKAYLEPLDDNNKEMSPTVAKIDQIYDLTQELIVQCQSVTSGLFPRYSKDRDVGYVKDSIYCAMACWACSVAYKRLDDDRGRQTELRQTAVKTMRGILFSWMQQSKNLDAFKSQNSSEFALHARFDLSSGMGLETPNDDLHYGHLQMDLVALYLLTLVQMISAGCKVIYTHHEVNFIQNLVFYIERTYRTPDFGMWERGTRYNNGKPELHASSLGSF
;
A
#
# COMPACT_ATOMS: atom_id res chain seq x y z
N MET A 1 -77.40 -10.15 37.06
CA MET A 1 -77.33 -11.60 37.38
C MET A 1 -78.31 -12.31 36.47
N PRO A 2 -77.97 -13.37 35.71
CA PRO A 2 -76.80 -14.24 35.79
C PRO A 2 -75.95 -14.38 34.49
N SER A 3 -74.66 -14.61 34.72
CA SER A 3 -73.65 -15.42 34.00
C SER A 3 -73.98 -16.06 32.64
N ARG A 4 -73.11 -15.82 31.63
CA ARG A 4 -72.59 -16.87 30.73
C ARG A 4 -71.34 -16.43 29.92
N ASN A 5 -70.20 -17.00 30.31
CA ASN A 5 -69.15 -17.60 29.47
C ASN A 5 -68.32 -16.72 28.50
N ASP A 6 -67.28 -16.07 29.02
CA ASP A 6 -66.12 -15.61 28.23
C ASP A 6 -65.01 -16.67 28.24
N GLY A 7 -64.88 -17.41 27.13
CA GLY A 7 -63.66 -18.16 26.80
C GLY A 7 -62.97 -17.45 25.62
N PRO A 8 -61.65 -17.19 25.67
CA PRO A 8 -60.99 -16.53 24.55
C PRO A 8 -60.99 -17.45 23.32
N ALA A 9 -61.48 -16.91 22.20
CA ALA A 9 -61.44 -17.56 20.91
C ALA A 9 -59.98 -17.93 20.55
N LEU A 10 -59.71 -19.22 20.45
CA LEU A 10 -58.47 -19.76 19.90
C LEU A 10 -58.35 -19.30 18.44
N LEU A 11 -57.54 -18.26 18.21
CA LEU A 11 -56.99 -17.94 16.89
C LEU A 11 -56.24 -19.17 16.38
N LYS A 12 -56.86 -19.91 15.46
CA LYS A 12 -56.22 -20.98 14.69
C LYS A 12 -55.05 -20.34 13.92
N ARG A 13 -53.85 -20.41 14.51
CA ARG A 13 -52.59 -20.09 13.84
C ARG A 13 -52.52 -21.02 12.63
N ARG A 14 -52.74 -20.47 11.43
CA ARG A 14 -52.53 -21.20 10.18
C ARG A 14 -51.10 -21.75 10.23
N SER A 15 -50.97 -23.08 10.25
CA SER A 15 -49.71 -23.75 10.00
C SER A 15 -49.24 -23.31 8.62
N ALA A 16 -48.30 -22.36 8.59
CA ALA A 16 -47.57 -22.06 7.39
C ALA A 16 -46.76 -23.32 7.07
N LYS A 17 -47.16 -24.05 6.02
CA LYS A 17 -46.32 -25.09 5.43
C LYS A 17 -44.94 -24.46 5.20
N PRO A 18 -43.84 -25.10 5.63
CA PRO A 18 -42.52 -24.54 5.38
C PRO A 18 -42.41 -24.38 3.87
N PHE A 19 -42.19 -23.14 3.42
CA PHE A 19 -41.85 -22.88 2.03
C PHE A 19 -40.66 -23.80 1.73
N ALA A 20 -40.84 -24.75 0.81
CA ALA A 20 -39.77 -25.58 0.30
C ALA A 20 -38.87 -24.67 -0.54
N GLY A 21 -38.12 -23.80 0.15
CA GLY A 21 -37.16 -22.89 -0.44
C GLY A 21 -36.18 -23.71 -1.26
N ASN A 22 -35.91 -23.24 -2.48
CA ASN A 22 -35.02 -23.87 -3.44
C ASN A 22 -33.78 -24.45 -2.74
N LEU A 23 -33.74 -25.79 -2.60
CA LEU A 23 -32.65 -26.54 -1.98
C LEU A 23 -31.29 -26.16 -2.58
N ARG A 24 -31.30 -25.76 -3.87
CA ARG A 24 -30.15 -25.25 -4.60
C ARG A 24 -29.65 -23.92 -4.06
N LEU A 25 -30.55 -22.96 -3.79
CA LEU A 25 -30.21 -21.68 -3.17
C LEU A 25 -29.70 -21.90 -1.76
N ARG A 26 -30.36 -22.77 -1.00
CA ARG A 26 -29.95 -23.11 0.37
C ARG A 26 -28.57 -23.75 0.40
N ARG A 27 -28.22 -24.62 -0.55
CA ARG A 27 -26.87 -25.20 -0.69
C ARG A 27 -25.83 -24.14 -1.10
N LEU A 28 -26.18 -23.23 -2.00
CA LEU A 28 -25.30 -22.13 -2.42
C LEU A 28 -25.03 -21.14 -1.28
N THR A 29 -26.03 -20.85 -0.45
CA THR A 29 -25.89 -19.92 0.68
C THR A 29 -25.43 -20.60 1.95
N LYS A 30 -25.44 -21.95 2.03
CA LYS A 30 -25.06 -22.68 3.25
C LYS A 30 -23.63 -22.37 3.68
N ALA A 31 -22.69 -22.35 2.74
CA ALA A 31 -21.28 -22.02 3.02
C ALA A 31 -21.08 -20.59 3.56
N TYR A 32 -22.03 -19.67 3.28
CA TYR A 32 -22.01 -18.29 3.78
C TYR A 32 -22.82 -18.09 5.07
N LEU A 33 -23.62 -19.09 5.47
CA LEU A 33 -24.49 -19.06 6.65
C LEU A 33 -24.02 -20.02 7.74
N GLU A 34 -23.02 -20.85 7.48
CA GLU A 34 -22.37 -21.68 8.48
C GLU A 34 -21.57 -20.74 9.40
N PRO A 35 -21.86 -20.71 10.71
CA PRO A 35 -21.02 -19.99 11.65
C PRO A 35 -19.60 -20.53 11.52
N LEU A 36 -18.59 -19.65 11.46
CA LEU A 36 -17.21 -20.06 11.64
C LEU A 36 -17.10 -20.63 13.06
N ASP A 37 -17.17 -21.96 13.19
CA ASP A 37 -16.90 -22.64 14.45
C ASP A 37 -15.39 -22.51 14.74
N ASP A 38 -15.03 -21.42 15.42
CA ASP A 38 -13.68 -21.10 15.87
C ASP A 38 -13.27 -21.85 17.15
N ASN A 39 -14.11 -22.81 17.58
CA ASN A 39 -13.91 -23.51 18.83
C ASN A 39 -12.90 -24.65 18.65
N ASN A 40 -11.68 -24.38 19.15
CA ASN A 40 -10.60 -25.32 19.47
C ASN A 40 -9.78 -25.88 18.30
N LYS A 41 -9.23 -25.01 17.45
CA LYS A 41 -7.91 -25.29 16.85
C LYS A 41 -6.89 -24.68 17.80
N GLU A 42 -6.04 -25.49 18.45
CA GLU A 42 -4.85 -24.95 19.12
C GLU A 42 -4.08 -24.12 18.09
N MET A 43 -4.17 -22.80 18.22
CA MET A 43 -3.59 -21.89 17.26
C MET A 43 -2.08 -22.03 17.40
N SER A 44 -1.44 -22.54 16.35
CA SER A 44 0.02 -22.72 16.35
C SER A 44 0.68 -21.43 16.84
N PRO A 45 1.73 -21.50 17.70
CA PRO A 45 2.39 -20.31 18.24
C PRO A 45 2.86 -19.35 17.14
N THR A 46 3.12 -19.86 15.93
CA THR A 46 3.44 -19.07 14.74
C THR A 46 2.25 -18.23 14.25
N VAL A 47 1.04 -18.80 14.23
CA VAL A 47 -0.18 -18.09 13.80
C VAL A 47 -0.51 -16.97 14.79
N ALA A 48 -0.40 -17.22 16.10
CA ALA A 48 -0.59 -16.19 17.12
C ALA A 48 0.38 -15.01 16.98
N LYS A 49 1.66 -15.27 16.65
CA LYS A 49 2.64 -14.21 16.38
C LYS A 49 2.33 -13.42 15.11
N ILE A 50 1.90 -14.10 14.05
CA ILE A 50 1.54 -13.44 12.78
C ILE A 50 0.31 -12.54 13.00
N ASP A 51 -0.67 -13.00 13.79
CA ASP A 51 -1.84 -12.20 14.17
C ASP A 51 -1.48 -10.97 15.01
N GLN A 52 -0.55 -11.10 15.96
CA GLN A 52 -0.03 -9.93 16.67
C GLN A 52 0.66 -8.93 15.72
N ILE A 53 1.44 -9.40 14.76
CA ILE A 53 2.08 -8.53 13.76
C ILE A 53 1.03 -7.88 12.85
N TYR A 54 -0.03 -8.59 12.50
CA TYR A 54 -1.15 -8.06 11.72
C TYR A 54 -1.84 -6.91 12.44
N ASP A 55 -2.22 -7.12 13.70
CA ASP A 55 -2.89 -6.10 14.51
C ASP A 55 -2.01 -4.85 14.65
N LEU A 56 -0.71 -5.04 14.90
CA LEU A 56 0.27 -3.95 14.91
C LEU A 56 0.39 -3.25 13.55
N THR A 57 0.37 -3.99 12.44
CA THR A 57 0.46 -3.41 11.09
C THR A 57 -0.80 -2.60 10.77
N GLN A 58 -1.97 -3.08 11.17
CA GLN A 58 -3.24 -2.37 11.01
C GLN A 58 -3.25 -1.07 11.80
N GLU A 59 -2.88 -1.14 13.08
CA GLU A 59 -2.87 0.00 13.99
C GLU A 59 -1.75 0.98 13.68
N LEU A 60 -0.56 0.57 13.25
CA LEU A 60 0.55 1.53 13.10
C LEU A 60 0.74 2.03 11.67
N ILE A 61 0.39 1.20 10.68
CA ILE A 61 0.67 1.49 9.28
C ILE A 61 -0.63 1.70 8.53
N VAL A 62 -1.48 0.69 8.40
CA VAL A 62 -2.63 0.71 7.47
C VAL A 62 -3.56 1.89 7.76
N GLN A 63 -3.81 2.22 9.02
CA GLN A 63 -4.66 3.37 9.39
C GLN A 63 -4.13 4.74 8.92
N CYS A 64 -2.83 4.86 8.67
CA CYS A 64 -2.19 6.10 8.20
C CYS A 64 -2.19 6.21 6.67
N GLN A 65 -2.64 5.19 5.94
CA GLN A 65 -2.68 5.22 4.48
C GLN A 65 -3.72 6.21 3.98
N SER A 66 -3.34 7.09 3.06
CA SER A 66 -4.29 7.94 2.35
C SER A 66 -5.26 7.09 1.52
N VAL A 67 -6.57 7.31 1.72
CA VAL A 67 -7.62 6.55 1.02
C VAL A 67 -7.66 6.91 -0.46
N THR A 68 -7.25 8.10 -0.84
CA THR A 68 -7.28 8.60 -2.22
C THR A 68 -5.98 8.30 -2.95
N SER A 69 -4.84 8.79 -2.43
CA SER A 69 -3.55 8.64 -3.10
C SER A 69 -2.87 7.30 -2.82
N GLY A 70 -3.15 6.67 -1.67
CA GLY A 70 -2.41 5.49 -1.20
C GLY A 70 -1.06 5.80 -0.56
N LEU A 71 -0.66 7.06 -0.48
CA LEU A 71 0.59 7.51 0.15
C LEU A 71 0.50 7.51 1.68
N PHE A 72 1.66 7.54 2.32
CA PHE A 72 1.81 7.63 3.76
C PHE A 72 2.51 8.93 4.18
N PRO A 73 2.08 9.55 5.30
CA PRO A 73 2.81 10.63 5.92
C PRO A 73 4.04 10.10 6.68
N ARG A 74 5.03 10.96 6.93
CA ARG A 74 6.22 10.61 7.74
C ARG A 74 5.87 10.38 9.21
N TYR A 75 4.88 11.12 9.71
CA TYR A 75 4.38 11.01 11.08
C TYR A 75 2.88 10.81 11.06
N SER A 76 2.34 9.97 11.95
CA SER A 76 0.91 9.64 12.02
C SER A 76 -0.03 10.83 12.29
N LYS A 77 0.51 11.96 12.75
CA LYS A 77 -0.23 13.22 12.95
C LYS A 77 -0.24 14.13 11.72
N ASP A 78 0.70 13.93 10.80
CA ASP A 78 0.81 14.72 9.58
C ASP A 78 -0.25 14.24 8.58
N ARG A 79 -0.93 15.19 7.93
CA ARG A 79 -2.03 14.94 7.01
C ARG A 79 -1.86 15.64 5.66
N ASP A 80 -0.77 16.39 5.49
CA ASP A 80 -0.61 17.27 4.35
C ASP A 80 0.36 16.68 3.34
N VAL A 81 1.46 16.07 3.82
CA VAL A 81 2.55 15.61 2.96
C VAL A 81 2.70 14.09 2.96
N GLY A 82 2.64 13.50 1.78
CA GLY A 82 3.01 12.12 1.51
C GLY A 82 4.48 12.02 1.12
N TYR A 83 5.22 11.15 1.82
CA TYR A 83 6.64 10.91 1.54
C TYR A 83 6.79 9.58 0.81
N VAL A 84 7.41 9.59 -0.36
CA VAL A 84 7.55 8.37 -1.18
C VAL A 84 8.37 7.31 -0.47
N LYS A 85 9.47 7.70 0.18
CA LYS A 85 10.34 6.78 0.92
C LYS A 85 9.60 6.02 2.02
N ASP A 86 8.93 6.77 2.90
CA ASP A 86 8.12 6.22 3.98
C ASP A 86 6.99 5.34 3.41
N SER A 87 6.37 5.79 2.31
CA SER A 87 5.33 5.02 1.61
C SER A 87 5.83 3.68 1.10
N ILE A 88 7.03 3.59 0.53
CA ILE A 88 7.61 2.32 0.08
C ILE A 88 7.86 1.38 1.25
N TYR A 89 8.42 1.86 2.36
CA TYR A 89 8.65 1.02 3.54
C TYR A 89 7.34 0.51 4.15
N CYS A 90 6.32 1.36 4.25
CA CYS A 90 4.99 0.96 4.69
C CYS A 90 4.40 -0.11 3.75
N ALA A 91 4.53 0.06 2.43
CA ALA A 91 4.09 -0.94 1.46
C ALA A 91 4.85 -2.27 1.61
N MET A 92 6.17 -2.24 1.82
CA MET A 92 6.99 -3.43 2.08
C MET A 92 6.55 -4.14 3.36
N ALA A 93 6.26 -3.41 4.43
CA ALA A 93 5.79 -3.98 5.70
C ALA A 93 4.42 -4.68 5.53
N CYS A 94 3.45 -4.01 4.90
CA CYS A 94 2.15 -4.62 4.60
C CYS A 94 2.29 -5.84 3.69
N TRP A 95 3.12 -5.73 2.65
CA TRP A 95 3.37 -6.84 1.71
C TRP A 95 4.05 -8.02 2.39
N ALA A 96 5.06 -7.81 3.22
CA ALA A 96 5.74 -8.87 3.98
C ALA A 96 4.77 -9.61 4.91
N CYS A 97 3.91 -8.88 5.63
CA CYS A 97 2.85 -9.47 6.45
C CYS A 97 1.87 -10.29 5.58
N SER A 98 1.49 -9.78 4.39
CA SER A 98 0.65 -10.54 3.45
C SER A 98 1.30 -11.84 2.97
N VAL A 99 2.62 -11.85 2.76
CA VAL A 99 3.35 -13.05 2.35
C VAL A 99 3.41 -14.07 3.49
N ALA A 100 3.51 -13.62 4.74
CA ALA A 100 3.42 -14.51 5.91
C ALA A 100 2.05 -15.20 5.96
N TYR A 101 0.96 -14.45 5.77
CA TYR A 101 -0.39 -15.02 5.69
C TYR A 101 -0.59 -15.92 4.47
N LYS A 102 0.02 -15.63 3.32
CA LYS A 102 -0.04 -16.51 2.14
C LYS A 102 0.53 -17.91 2.41
N ARG A 103 1.43 -18.05 3.40
CA ARG A 103 1.98 -19.34 3.82
C ARG A 103 1.09 -20.06 4.83
N LEU A 104 0.09 -19.38 5.38
CA LEU A 104 -0.94 -19.95 6.23
C LEU A 104 -2.12 -20.38 5.34
N ASP A 105 -2.73 -21.51 5.68
CA ASP A 105 -3.82 -22.11 4.87
C ASP A 105 -5.18 -21.43 5.12
N ASP A 106 -5.32 -20.71 6.23
CA ASP A 106 -6.51 -19.93 6.59
C ASP A 106 -6.09 -18.51 7.00
N ASP A 107 -6.26 -17.56 6.08
CA ASP A 107 -5.88 -16.15 6.26
C ASP A 107 -7.07 -15.22 6.48
N ARG A 108 -8.32 -15.74 6.45
CA ARG A 108 -9.57 -14.97 6.55
C ARG A 108 -9.63 -13.72 5.67
N GLY A 109 -8.91 -13.71 4.53
CA GLY A 109 -8.82 -12.56 3.64
C GLY A 109 -7.80 -11.47 4.04
N ARG A 110 -7.15 -11.59 5.22
CA ARG A 110 -6.12 -10.66 5.72
C ARG A 110 -4.94 -10.52 4.75
N GLN A 111 -4.57 -11.63 4.11
CA GLN A 111 -3.55 -11.63 3.06
C GLN A 111 -3.91 -10.70 1.91
N THR A 112 -5.14 -10.79 1.42
CA THR A 112 -5.56 -10.00 0.27
C THR A 112 -5.71 -8.54 0.65
N GLU A 113 -6.24 -8.24 1.82
CA GLU A 113 -6.31 -6.88 2.35
C GLU A 113 -4.92 -6.20 2.36
N LEU A 114 -3.96 -6.78 3.08
CA LEU A 114 -2.61 -6.24 3.21
C LEU A 114 -1.88 -6.14 1.86
N ARG A 115 -2.07 -7.13 0.99
CA ARG A 115 -1.51 -7.12 -0.36
C ARG A 115 -2.09 -5.98 -1.19
N GLN A 116 -3.39 -5.73 -1.11
CA GLN A 116 -4.03 -4.62 -1.82
C GLN A 116 -3.62 -3.26 -1.25
N THR A 117 -3.44 -3.15 0.06
CA THR A 117 -2.86 -1.95 0.70
C THR A 117 -1.49 -1.63 0.10
N ALA A 118 -0.59 -2.62 0.01
CA ALA A 118 0.72 -2.43 -0.60
C ALA A 118 0.64 -2.08 -2.10
N VAL A 119 -0.22 -2.76 -2.87
CA VAL A 119 -0.44 -2.46 -4.30
C VAL A 119 -0.94 -1.03 -4.49
N LYS A 120 -1.89 -0.59 -3.66
CA LYS A 120 -2.44 0.77 -3.71
C LYS A 120 -1.35 1.81 -3.49
N THR A 121 -0.47 1.62 -2.52
CA THR A 121 0.65 2.54 -2.28
C THR A 121 1.63 2.58 -3.44
N MET A 122 2.03 1.42 -3.97
CA MET A 122 2.96 1.37 -5.10
C MET A 122 2.36 2.02 -6.37
N ARG A 123 1.05 1.89 -6.57
CA ARG A 123 0.31 2.58 -7.64
C ARG A 123 0.17 4.07 -7.39
N GLY A 124 -0.04 4.48 -6.14
CA GLY A 124 -0.08 5.88 -5.72
C GLY A 124 1.22 6.60 -6.06
N ILE A 125 2.35 6.02 -5.70
CA ILE A 125 3.69 6.53 -6.04
C ILE A 125 3.87 6.63 -7.55
N LEU A 126 3.48 5.58 -8.29
CA LEU A 126 3.57 5.58 -9.76
C LEU A 126 2.76 6.72 -10.37
N PHE A 127 1.53 6.90 -9.91
CA PHE A 127 0.65 7.98 -10.34
C PHE A 127 1.29 9.36 -10.08
N SER A 128 1.79 9.58 -8.87
CA SER A 128 2.46 10.82 -8.48
C SER A 128 3.70 11.13 -9.33
N TRP A 129 4.52 10.11 -9.64
CA TRP A 129 5.70 10.30 -10.50
C TRP A 129 5.36 10.44 -11.98
N MET A 130 4.33 9.77 -12.50
CA MET A 130 3.90 9.92 -13.89
C MET A 130 3.49 11.35 -14.23
N GLN A 131 2.97 12.11 -13.26
CA GLN A 131 2.69 13.54 -13.43
C GLN A 131 3.96 14.37 -13.67
N GLN A 132 5.11 13.93 -13.14
CA GLN A 132 6.42 14.55 -13.34
C GLN A 132 7.17 14.02 -14.56
N SER A 133 6.51 13.27 -15.45
CA SER A 133 7.13 12.70 -16.66
C SER A 133 7.86 13.72 -17.53
N LYS A 134 7.34 14.95 -17.62
CA LYS A 134 7.99 16.05 -18.35
C LYS A 134 9.37 16.40 -17.79
N ASN A 135 9.53 16.41 -16.47
CA ASN A 135 10.81 16.68 -15.82
C ASN A 135 11.78 15.54 -16.11
N LEU A 136 11.32 14.30 -16.01
CA LEU A 136 12.14 13.13 -16.31
C LEU A 136 12.63 13.12 -17.77
N ASP A 137 11.78 13.51 -18.73
CA ASP A 137 12.20 13.62 -20.13
C ASP A 137 13.20 14.77 -20.36
N ALA A 138 13.03 15.91 -19.68
CA ALA A 138 14.00 17.00 -19.70
C ALA A 138 15.35 16.59 -19.08
N PHE A 139 15.34 15.77 -18.02
CA PHE A 139 16.53 15.23 -17.39
C PHE A 139 17.38 14.40 -18.37
N LYS A 140 16.75 13.64 -19.28
CA LYS A 140 17.48 12.86 -20.29
C LYS A 140 18.36 13.73 -21.20
N SER A 141 17.95 14.96 -21.46
CA SER A 141 18.66 15.89 -22.35
C SER A 141 19.66 16.76 -21.61
N GLN A 142 19.31 17.20 -20.39
CA GLN A 142 20.07 18.24 -19.67
C GLN A 142 20.89 17.70 -18.48
N ASN A 143 20.55 16.53 -17.93
CA ASN A 143 21.22 15.90 -16.79
C ASN A 143 21.46 16.85 -15.59
N SER A 144 20.51 17.77 -15.33
CA SER A 144 20.56 18.74 -14.24
C SER A 144 19.70 18.27 -13.07
N SER A 145 20.16 18.52 -11.84
CA SER A 145 19.42 18.21 -10.61
C SER A 145 18.08 18.93 -10.50
N GLU A 146 17.89 20.02 -11.25
CA GLU A 146 16.63 20.78 -11.33
C GLU A 146 15.48 19.97 -11.94
N PHE A 147 15.79 18.94 -12.74
CA PHE A 147 14.79 18.06 -13.35
C PHE A 147 14.68 16.71 -12.64
N ALA A 148 15.23 16.59 -11.44
CA ALA A 148 15.13 15.37 -10.65
C ALA A 148 13.67 15.09 -10.23
N LEU A 149 13.36 13.81 -10.03
CA LEU A 149 12.06 13.41 -9.51
C LEU A 149 11.91 13.83 -8.04
N HIS A 150 10.78 14.46 -7.72
CA HIS A 150 10.46 14.82 -6.34
C HIS A 150 10.03 13.58 -5.54
N ALA A 151 10.31 13.62 -4.24
CA ALA A 151 10.02 12.54 -3.30
C ALA A 151 8.87 12.86 -2.32
N ARG A 152 8.24 14.04 -2.48
CA ARG A 152 7.15 14.52 -1.63
C ARG A 152 6.00 15.00 -2.50
N PHE A 153 4.80 14.68 -2.05
CA PHE A 153 3.55 14.97 -2.74
C PHE A 153 2.49 15.37 -1.73
N ASP A 154 1.43 16.02 -2.20
CA ASP A 154 0.25 16.20 -1.38
C ASP A 154 -0.34 14.84 -0.99
N LEU A 155 -0.56 14.62 0.31
CA LEU A 155 -0.98 13.32 0.83
C LEU A 155 -2.36 12.92 0.31
N SER A 156 -3.24 13.88 0.08
CA SER A 156 -4.62 13.63 -0.32
C SER A 156 -4.74 13.38 -1.84
N SER A 157 -4.14 14.23 -2.65
CA SER A 157 -4.30 14.22 -4.11
C SER A 157 -3.18 13.44 -4.81
N GLY A 158 -2.03 13.26 -4.18
CA GLY A 158 -0.84 12.69 -4.81
C GLY A 158 -0.23 13.60 -5.87
N MET A 159 -0.61 14.87 -5.92
CA MET A 159 -0.08 15.88 -6.84
C MET A 159 1.23 16.47 -6.30
N GLY A 160 2.04 17.05 -7.20
CA GLY A 160 3.26 17.77 -6.81
C GLY A 160 2.92 18.93 -5.86
N LEU A 161 3.77 19.15 -4.85
CA LEU A 161 3.63 20.27 -3.94
C LEU A 161 4.14 21.55 -4.61
N GLU A 162 3.28 22.55 -4.74
CA GLU A 162 3.65 23.90 -5.19
C GLU A 162 4.11 24.75 -3.99
N THR A 163 5.07 24.26 -3.20
CA THR A 163 5.55 25.04 -2.04
C THR A 163 6.65 26.03 -2.48
N PRO A 164 6.51 27.35 -2.24
CA PRO A 164 7.44 28.38 -2.73
C PRO A 164 8.90 28.27 -2.27
N ASN A 165 9.21 27.36 -1.33
CA ASN A 165 10.54 27.20 -0.71
C ASN A 165 11.18 25.81 -0.94
N ASP A 166 10.54 24.91 -1.70
CA ASP A 166 11.05 23.54 -1.88
C ASP A 166 12.23 23.46 -2.86
N ASP A 167 12.29 24.32 -3.87
CA ASP A 167 13.37 24.37 -4.87
C ASP A 167 14.75 24.65 -4.24
N LEU A 168 14.79 25.33 -3.08
CA LEU A 168 16.04 25.71 -2.40
C LEU A 168 16.49 24.72 -1.30
N HIS A 169 15.61 23.83 -0.82
CA HIS A 169 15.91 22.96 0.33
C HIS A 169 15.73 21.48 0.08
N TYR A 170 15.04 21.08 -0.99
CA TYR A 170 14.75 19.67 -1.29
C TYR A 170 14.91 19.31 -2.77
N GLY A 171 15.68 20.12 -3.52
CA GLY A 171 16.20 19.79 -4.85
C GLY A 171 17.31 18.74 -4.84
N HIS A 172 17.17 17.71 -4.00
CA HIS A 172 18.12 16.61 -3.92
C HIS A 172 17.62 15.48 -4.81
N LEU A 173 18.49 15.10 -5.74
CA LEU A 173 18.41 13.84 -6.47
C LEU A 173 18.23 12.72 -5.41
N GLN A 174 17.23 11.86 -5.58
CA GLN A 174 17.00 10.73 -4.66
C GLN A 174 17.06 9.46 -5.49
N MET A 175 18.24 9.15 -6.04
CA MET A 175 18.40 7.97 -6.91
C MET A 175 18.12 6.67 -6.18
N ASP A 176 18.57 6.61 -4.93
CA ASP A 176 18.34 5.48 -4.03
C ASP A 176 16.84 5.18 -3.88
N LEU A 177 15.99 6.21 -3.94
CA LEU A 177 14.54 6.06 -3.81
C LEU A 177 13.91 5.42 -5.04
N VAL A 178 14.32 5.86 -6.24
CA VAL A 178 13.84 5.26 -7.50
C VAL A 178 14.31 3.81 -7.60
N ALA A 179 15.55 3.54 -7.19
CA ALA A 179 16.09 2.17 -7.12
C ALA A 179 15.31 1.30 -6.14
N LEU A 180 15.04 1.80 -4.93
CA LEU A 180 14.24 1.10 -3.93
C LEU A 180 12.82 0.79 -4.43
N TYR A 181 12.19 1.75 -5.11
CA TYR A 181 10.88 1.55 -5.73
C TYR A 181 10.90 0.44 -6.78
N LEU A 182 11.85 0.48 -7.72
CA LEU A 182 11.97 -0.53 -8.77
C LEU A 182 12.27 -1.93 -8.21
N LEU A 183 13.17 -2.02 -7.23
CA LEU A 183 13.46 -3.28 -6.54
C LEU A 183 12.20 -3.85 -5.89
N THR A 184 11.47 -3.03 -5.14
CA THR A 184 10.22 -3.43 -4.47
C THR A 184 9.16 -3.83 -5.49
N LEU A 185 9.03 -3.08 -6.58
CA LEU A 185 8.10 -3.34 -7.67
C LEU A 185 8.37 -4.72 -8.31
N VAL A 186 9.62 -5.01 -8.64
CA VAL A 186 10.03 -6.29 -9.24
C VAL A 186 9.75 -7.45 -8.28
N GLN A 187 10.06 -7.29 -6.99
CA GLN A 187 9.78 -8.31 -5.97
C GLN A 187 8.28 -8.58 -5.83
N MET A 188 7.46 -7.52 -5.77
CA MET A 188 6.00 -7.65 -5.66
C MET A 188 5.36 -8.30 -6.89
N ILE A 189 5.77 -7.90 -8.10
CA ILE A 189 5.27 -8.49 -9.36
C ILE A 189 5.68 -9.96 -9.46
N SER A 190 6.92 -10.29 -9.12
CA SER A 190 7.41 -11.67 -9.10
C SER A 190 6.64 -12.56 -8.12
N ALA A 191 6.15 -11.98 -7.01
CA ALA A 191 5.29 -12.66 -6.04
C ALA A 191 3.81 -12.78 -6.46
N GLY A 192 3.44 -12.22 -7.63
CA GLY A 192 2.10 -12.28 -8.21
C GLY A 192 1.23 -11.04 -7.95
N CYS A 193 1.79 -9.93 -7.47
CA CYS A 193 1.05 -8.68 -7.30
C CYS A 193 0.90 -7.95 -8.63
N LYS A 194 -0.34 -7.56 -8.99
CA LYS A 194 -0.59 -6.76 -10.18
C LYS A 194 -0.52 -5.28 -9.81
N VAL A 195 0.61 -4.65 -10.07
CA VAL A 195 0.85 -3.20 -9.82
C VAL A 195 0.70 -2.37 -11.10
N ILE A 196 1.22 -2.86 -12.22
CA ILE A 196 1.21 -2.19 -13.54
C ILE A 196 0.03 -2.73 -14.37
N TYR A 197 -0.79 -1.84 -14.92
CA TYR A 197 -2.01 -2.14 -15.68
C TYR A 197 -1.99 -1.62 -17.11
N THR A 198 -1.28 -0.53 -17.42
CA THR A 198 -1.35 0.12 -18.75
C THR A 198 0.00 0.17 -19.46
N HIS A 199 -0.02 0.29 -20.79
CA HIS A 199 1.20 0.50 -21.58
C HIS A 199 1.90 1.82 -21.25
N HIS A 200 1.15 2.86 -20.86
CA HIS A 200 1.74 4.13 -20.44
C HIS A 200 2.57 3.99 -19.16
N GLU A 201 2.08 3.20 -18.20
CA GLU A 201 2.82 2.88 -16.98
C GLU A 201 4.09 2.05 -17.29
N VAL A 202 4.02 1.11 -18.24
CA VAL A 202 5.21 0.34 -18.69
C VAL A 202 6.28 1.27 -19.29
N ASN A 203 5.90 2.17 -20.20
CA ASN A 203 6.81 3.12 -20.82
C ASN A 203 7.44 4.05 -19.77
N PHE A 204 6.65 4.46 -18.76
CA PHE A 204 7.17 5.28 -17.68
C PHE A 204 8.21 4.54 -16.83
N ILE A 205 7.97 3.27 -16.50
CA ILE A 205 8.94 2.45 -15.76
C ILE A 205 10.23 2.24 -16.56
N GLN A 206 10.14 2.02 -17.86
CA GLN A 206 11.33 1.97 -18.73
C GLN A 206 12.13 3.28 -18.67
N ASN A 207 11.42 4.41 -18.68
CA ASN A 207 12.04 5.71 -18.51
C ASN A 207 12.70 5.88 -17.13
N LEU A 208 12.13 5.33 -16.05
CA LEU A 208 12.75 5.31 -14.71
C LEU A 208 14.04 4.46 -14.67
N VAL A 209 14.06 3.32 -15.35
CA VAL A 209 15.27 2.47 -15.43
C VAL A 209 16.41 3.24 -16.11
N PHE A 210 16.10 3.91 -17.23
CA PHE A 210 17.07 4.75 -17.93
C PHE A 210 17.54 5.94 -17.10
N TYR A 211 16.62 6.53 -16.32
CA TYR A 211 16.93 7.61 -15.39
C TYR A 211 18.00 7.17 -14.37
N ILE A 212 17.84 5.99 -13.74
CA ILE A 212 18.85 5.43 -12.81
C ILE A 212 20.18 5.13 -13.50
N GLU A 213 20.16 4.51 -14.68
CA GLU A 213 21.37 4.15 -15.43
C GLU A 213 22.27 5.37 -15.68
N ARG A 214 21.67 6.50 -16.06
CA ARG A 214 22.40 7.75 -16.33
C ARG A 214 22.92 8.41 -15.07
N THR A 215 22.13 8.40 -14.00
CA THR A 215 22.49 9.02 -12.72
C THR A 215 23.55 8.26 -11.93
N TYR A 216 23.79 6.97 -12.21
CA TYR A 216 24.95 6.26 -11.63
C TYR A 216 26.29 6.94 -11.95
N ARG A 217 26.33 7.80 -12.98
CA ARG A 217 27.49 8.60 -13.36
C ARG A 217 27.49 10.01 -12.74
N THR A 218 26.53 10.35 -11.87
CA THR A 218 26.32 11.68 -11.30
C THR A 218 26.29 11.61 -9.76
N PRO A 219 27.07 12.43 -9.02
CA PRO A 219 27.12 12.38 -7.55
C PRO A 219 25.78 12.83 -6.90
N ASP A 220 25.38 12.20 -5.78
CA ASP A 220 24.05 12.34 -5.16
C ASP A 220 24.11 12.51 -3.61
N PHE A 221 23.05 13.06 -2.99
CA PHE A 221 22.96 13.37 -1.56
C PHE A 221 22.69 12.17 -0.65
N GLY A 222 22.47 10.97 -1.22
CA GLY A 222 22.28 9.70 -0.54
C GLY A 222 20.99 9.60 0.30
N MET A 223 20.67 8.39 0.78
CA MET A 223 19.46 8.05 1.54
C MET A 223 19.04 8.97 2.70
N TRP A 224 19.94 9.78 3.26
CA TRP A 224 19.70 10.55 4.49
C TRP A 224 19.38 12.03 4.27
N GLU A 225 19.15 12.48 3.04
CA GLU A 225 18.75 13.86 2.71
C GLU A 225 19.73 14.92 3.26
N ARG A 226 21.00 14.55 3.51
CA ARG A 226 22.00 15.37 4.23
C ARG A 226 23.31 15.61 3.47
N GLY A 227 23.49 15.03 2.30
CA GLY A 227 24.76 15.15 1.58
C GLY A 227 25.92 14.51 2.33
N THR A 228 27.06 15.21 2.40
CA THR A 228 28.29 14.74 3.07
C THR A 228 28.08 14.52 4.57
N ARG A 229 28.93 13.70 5.22
CA ARG A 229 28.93 13.49 6.69
C ARG A 229 29.02 14.81 7.51
N TYR A 230 29.37 15.91 6.85
CA TYR A 230 29.53 17.24 7.43
C TYR A 230 28.39 18.23 7.11
N ASN A 231 27.33 17.83 6.40
CA ASN A 231 26.16 18.66 6.10
C ASN A 231 26.48 19.98 5.38
N ASN A 232 27.38 19.93 4.39
CA ASN A 232 27.89 21.12 3.68
C ASN A 232 27.20 21.39 2.32
N GLY A 233 26.06 20.76 2.02
CA GLY A 233 25.29 21.02 0.79
C GLY A 233 25.97 20.63 -0.53
N LYS A 234 27.04 19.83 -0.50
CA LYS A 234 27.73 19.33 -1.71
C LYS A 234 27.32 17.87 -2.00
N PRO A 235 27.02 17.52 -3.27
CA PRO A 235 26.77 16.14 -3.68
C PRO A 235 28.07 15.32 -3.61
N GLU A 236 28.01 14.11 -3.05
CA GLU A 236 29.14 13.17 -2.96
C GLU A 236 28.75 11.83 -3.58
N LEU A 237 29.73 11.04 -4.04
CA LEU A 237 29.49 9.65 -4.42
C LEU A 237 29.34 8.82 -3.15
N HIS A 238 28.11 8.56 -2.71
CA HIS A 238 27.87 7.70 -1.55
C HIS A 238 28.04 6.23 -1.91
N ALA A 239 28.96 5.55 -1.22
CA ALA A 239 29.20 4.12 -1.38
C ALA A 239 28.00 3.24 -1.00
N SER A 240 27.02 3.77 -0.24
CA SER A 240 25.73 3.10 0.00
C SER A 240 24.83 3.05 -1.24
N SER A 241 25.06 3.92 -2.22
CA SER A 241 24.45 3.87 -3.55
C SER A 241 25.25 2.99 -4.54
N LEU A 242 26.43 2.49 -4.13
CA LEU A 242 27.37 1.72 -4.97
C LEU A 242 27.38 0.20 -4.70
N GLY A 243 26.61 -0.35 -3.74
CA GLY A 243 26.82 -1.75 -3.35
C GLY A 243 25.76 -2.43 -2.50
N SER A 244 24.49 -2.46 -2.93
CA SER A 244 23.53 -3.44 -2.39
C SER A 244 22.62 -3.95 -3.50
N PHE A 245 23.20 -4.81 -4.34
CA PHE A 245 22.48 -5.93 -4.96
C PHE A 245 22.64 -7.16 -4.07
#